data_AF-A0A933QT86-F1
#
_entry.id   AF-A0A933QT86-F1
#
_cell.length_a   1.000
_cell.length_b   1.000
_cell.length_c   1.000
_cell.angle_alpha   90.00
_cell.angle_beta   90.00
_cell.angle_gamma   90.00
#
_symmetry.space_group_name_H-M   'P 1'
#
loop_
_entity.id
_entity.type
_entity.pdbx_description
1 polymer ?
#
loop_
_entity_poly.entity_id
_entity_poly.type
_entity_poly.pdbx_seq_one_letter_code
_entity_poly.pdbx_strand_id
1 'polypeptide(L)' 'MDNAQDIFKPGEKVVWLKRVPGGDYVYPVSATVLAVTAKRVKIEADDDGEIVIRFVPPRSLQHAQ' A
#
# COMPACT_ATOMS: atom_id res chain seq x y z
N MET A 1 -0.84 -18.66 -5.73
CA MET A 1 -1.61 -17.51 -5.20
C MET A 1 -0.74 -16.95 -4.11
N ASP A 2 -0.05 -15.85 -4.37
CA ASP A 2 0.91 -15.31 -3.41
C ASP A 2 0.13 -14.62 -2.29
N ASN A 3 0.26 -15.12 -1.05
CA ASN A 3 -0.41 -14.53 0.09
C ASN A 3 0.29 -13.21 0.44
N ALA A 4 -0.47 -12.20 0.85
CA ALA A 4 0.07 -10.90 1.21
C ALA A 4 1.20 -10.98 2.26
N GLN A 5 1.11 -11.96 3.16
CA GLN A 5 2.08 -12.22 4.24
C GLN A 5 3.42 -12.74 3.74
N ASP A 6 3.46 -13.34 2.56
CA ASP A 6 4.70 -13.82 1.93
C ASP A 6 5.39 -12.70 1.13
N ILE A 7 4.68 -11.59 0.90
CA ILE A 7 5.14 -10.48 0.04
C ILE A 7 5.59 -9.29 0.89
N PHE A 8 4.83 -8.91 1.92
CA PHE A 8 5.09 -7.69 2.71
C PHE A 8 5.25 -7.99 4.20
N LYS A 9 6.00 -7.16 4.90
CA LYS A 9 6.17 -7.24 6.37
C LYS A 9 5.88 -5.90 7.07
N PRO A 10 5.35 -5.91 8.32
CA PRO A 10 5.24 -4.69 9.11
C PRO A 10 6.57 -3.94 9.26
N GLY A 11 6.53 -2.62 9.19
CA GLY A 11 7.69 -1.72 9.20
C GLY A 11 8.34 -1.50 7.83
N GLU A 12 7.96 -2.27 6.81
CA GLU A 12 8.49 -2.12 5.46
C GLU A 12 8.02 -0.81 4.80
N LYS A 13 8.95 -0.15 4.09
CA LYS A 13 8.64 0.98 3.22
C LYS A 13 8.23 0.48 1.84
N VAL A 14 7.07 0.94 1.38
CA VAL A 14 6.46 0.52 0.11
C VAL A 14 5.93 1.72 -0.66
N VAL A 15 5.70 1.54 -1.95
CA VAL A 15 4.98 2.50 -2.78
C VAL A 15 3.55 2.01 -2.97
N TRP A 16 2.58 2.81 -2.54
CA TRP A 16 1.17 2.59 -2.83
C TRP A 16 0.80 3.23 -4.17
N LEU A 17 0.40 2.38 -5.12
CA LEU A 17 -0.17 2.77 -6.39
C LEU A 17 -1.64 3.16 -6.20
N LYS A 18 -1.87 4.38 -5.70
CA LYS A 18 -3.22 4.90 -5.44
C LYS A 18 -3.94 5.17 -6.76
N ARG A 19 -5.14 4.63 -6.90
CA ARG A 19 -6.05 4.87 -8.04
C ARG A 19 -7.11 5.88 -7.64
N VAL A 20 -7.33 6.91 -8.46
CA VAL A 20 -8.46 7.83 -8.29
C VAL A 20 -9.74 7.14 -8.79
N PRO A 21 -10.83 7.11 -8.00
CA PRO A 21 -12.12 6.62 -8.49
C PRO A 21 -12.57 7.39 -9.73
N GLY A 22 -12.92 6.67 -10.80
CA GLY A 22 -13.41 7.27 -12.05
C GLY A 22 -12.33 7.77 -13.01
N GLY A 23 -11.04 7.54 -12.72
CA GLY A 23 -9.94 7.85 -13.63
C GLY A 23 -8.98 6.68 -13.85
N ASP A 24 -8.23 6.73 -14.95
CA ASP A 24 -7.19 5.75 -15.29
C ASP A 24 -5.81 6.11 -14.69
N TYR A 25 -5.73 7.21 -13.93
CA TYR A 25 -4.50 7.69 -13.35
C TYR A 25 -4.13 6.94 -12.06
N VAL A 26 -2.88 6.49 -12.02
CA VAL A 26 -2.22 5.91 -10.84
C VAL A 26 -1.14 6.88 -10.41
N TYR A 27 -1.10 7.19 -9.12
CA TYR A 27 -0.03 8.00 -8.55
C TYR A 27 0.67 7.24 -7.42
N PRO A 28 2.01 7.24 -7.41
CA PRO A 28 2.80 6.58 -6.39
C PRO A 28 2.78 7.39 -5.09
N VAL A 29 2.43 6.75 -3.99
CA VAL A 29 2.40 7.35 -2.66
C VAL A 29 3.33 6.56 -1.75
N SER A 30 4.28 7.23 -1.09
CA SER A 30 5.16 6.59 -0.12
C SER A 30 4.37 6.14 1.10
N ALA A 31 4.58 4.89 1.52
CA ALA A 31 3.84 4.30 2.62
C ALA A 31 4.69 3.36 3.48
N THR A 32 4.22 3.12 4.71
CA THR A 32 4.77 2.14 5.64
C THR A 32 3.74 1.05 5.90
N VAL A 33 4.15 -0.21 5.81
CA VAL A 33 3.29 -1.34 6.17
C VAL A 33 3.13 -1.38 7.69
N LEU A 34 1.89 -1.34 8.16
CA LEU A 34 1.56 -1.45 9.58
C LEU A 34 1.20 -2.88 9.99
N ALA A 35 0.47 -3.59 9.13
CA ALA A 35 0.04 -4.96 9.37
C ALA A 35 -0.29 -5.68 8.07
N VAL A 36 -0.17 -7.00 8.07
CA VAL A 36 -0.51 -7.83 6.91
C VAL A 36 -1.52 -8.90 7.30
N THR A 37 -2.66 -8.89 6.61
CA THR A 37 -3.72 -9.89 6.75
C THR A 37 -3.71 -10.83 5.55
N ALA A 38 -4.46 -11.92 5.59
CA ALA A 38 -4.53 -12.88 4.49
C ALA A 38 -4.89 -12.24 3.12
N LYS A 39 -5.65 -11.14 3.10
CA LYS A 39 -6.17 -10.55 1.84
C LYS A 39 -5.79 -9.07 1.62
N ARG A 40 -5.29 -8.38 2.63
CA ARG A 40 -5.06 -6.93 2.63
C ARG A 40 -3.80 -6.58 3.40
N VAL A 41 -3.20 -5.46 3.01
CA VAL A 41 -2.09 -4.82 3.72
C VAL A 41 -2.62 -3.52 4.33
N LYS A 42 -2.42 -3.35 5.64
CA LYS A 42 -2.68 -2.08 6.32
C LYS A 42 -1.45 -1.20 6.13
N ILE A 43 -1.63 0.00 5.61
CA ILE A 43 -0.57 0.97 5.41
C ILE A 43 -0.88 2.28 6.11
N GLU A 44 0.18 3.00 6.45
CA GLU A 44 0.19 4.44 6.72
C GLU A 44 0.89 5.12 5.54
N ALA A 45 0.27 6.12 4.93
CA ALA A 45 0.82 6.82 3.78
C ALA A 45 0.70 8.34 3.98
N ASP A 46 1.66 9.09 3.44
CA ASP A 46 1.58 10.54 3.31
C ASP A 46 0.97 10.86 1.94
N ASP A 47 -0.30 11.24 1.94
CA ASP A 47 -1.12 11.47 0.76
C ASP A 47 -1.44 12.96 0.68
N ASP A 48 -0.60 13.68 -0.05
CA ASP A 48 -0.69 15.14 -0.24
C ASP A 48 -0.57 15.94 1.06
N GLY A 49 0.36 15.53 1.93
CA GLY A 49 0.61 16.18 3.24
C GLY A 49 -0.31 15.72 4.35
N GLU A 50 -1.26 14.83 4.07
CA GLU A 50 -2.12 14.21 5.06
C GLU A 50 -1.72 12.74 5.32
N ILE A 51 -1.53 12.39 6.59
CA ILE A 51 -1.29 11.00 6.98
C ILE A 51 -2.60 10.22 6.94
N VAL A 52 -2.67 9.23 6.06
CA VAL A 52 -3.84 8.35 5.90
C VAL A 52 -3.51 6.91 6.26
N ILE A 53 -4.45 6.25 6.94
CA ILE A 53 -4.39 4.81 7.20
C ILE A 53 -5.42 4.09 6.32
N ARG A 54 -4.98 3.07 5.58
CA ARG A 54 -5.82 2.33 4.62
C ARG A 54 -5.50 0.83 4.58
N PHE A 55 -6.52 0.05 4.24
CA PHE A 55 -6.37 -1.37 3.89
C PHE A 55 -6.40 -1.53 2.36
N VAL A 56 -5.25 -1.83 1.78
CA VAL A 56 -5.06 -1.90 0.33
C VAL A 56 -4.83 -3.34 -0.13
N PRO A 57 -5.20 -3.71 -1.36
CA PRO A 57 -4.85 -5.02 -1.89
C PRO A 57 -3.33 -5.11 -2.12
N PRO A 58 -2.69 -6.28 -1.93
CA PRO A 58 -1.24 -6.43 -2.13
C PRO A 58 -0.76 -5.96 -3.52
N ARG A 59 -1.57 -6.22 -4.57
CA ARG A 59 -1.29 -5.81 -5.95
C ARG A 59 -1.22 -4.29 -6.19
N SER A 60 -1.68 -3.47 -5.24
CA SER A 60 -1.53 -2.01 -5.34
C SER A 60 -0.28 -1.50 -4.64
N LEU A 61 0.58 -2.39 -4.14
CA LEU A 61 1.83 -2.04 -3.48
C LEU A 61 3.01 -2.52 -4.33
N GLN A 62 4.10 -1.76 -4.26
CA GLN A 62 5.41 -2.14 -4.78
C GLN A 62 6.45 -1.98 -3.67
N HIS A 63 7.49 -2.82 -3.69
CA HIS A 63 8.66 -2.62 -2.83
C HIS A 63 9.32 -1.29 -3.17
N ALA A 64 9.66 -0.49 -2.15
CA ALA A 64 10.55 0.64 -2.36
C ALA A 64 11.94 0.10 -2.77
N GLN A 65 12.59 0.74 -3.75
CA GLN A 65 13.95 0.37 -4.19
C GLN A 65 14.99 0.66 -3.11
#